data_AF-A0A9X1S2C8-F1
#
_entry.id   AF-A0A9X1S2C8-F1
#
_cell.length_a   1.000
_cell.length_b   1.000
_cell.length_c   1.000
_cell.angle_alpha   90.00
_cell.angle_beta   90.00
_cell.angle_gamma   90.00
#
_symmetry.space_group_name_H-M   'P 1'
#
loop_
_entity.id
_entity.type
_entity.pdbx_description
1 polymer ?
#
loop_
_entity_poly.entity_id
_entity_poly.type
_entity_poly.pdbx_seq_one_letter_code
_entity_poly.pdbx_strand_id
1 'polypeptide(L)'
;MVDARLPAEWLGSIRFDNLSDRAFRVFAGALMWCNGQGTDGSVPVRFTKHLHPDGDDPDAFDELEAAGLWSRVEDGYRLTGWSDLLHQSTAEEIQRYRDASRRRQKAYRDRQKGANASSDGATASDPRAMRDVTRNVTRDVTANVGPGSLRQTEEKSAYSRRDVTGDVTHNASSPFCPKHPAGTTEPCGACARARTAREAKESRLTIRGWDCTVDGHKYVVDGSCAMCELRPGRSVA
;
A
#
# COMPACT_ATOMS: atom_id res chain seq x y z
N MET A 1 1.19 -11.95 5.53
CA MET A 1 2.39 -11.12 5.33
C MET A 1 3.52 -12.08 5.02
N VAL A 2 4.17 -11.87 3.88
CA VAL A 2 5.33 -12.61 3.40
C VAL A 2 6.51 -11.69 3.64
N ASP A 3 7.55 -12.16 4.29
CA ASP A 3 8.65 -11.31 4.74
C ASP A 3 9.84 -11.44 3.78
N ALA A 4 9.76 -10.82 2.60
CA ALA A 4 10.87 -10.80 1.65
C ALA A 4 11.65 -9.49 1.78
N ARG A 5 12.35 -9.33 2.91
CA ARG A 5 13.18 -8.14 3.13
C ARG A 5 14.53 -8.33 2.48
N LEU A 6 15.04 -7.25 1.88
CA LEU A 6 16.43 -7.13 1.44
C LEU A 6 17.15 -6.27 2.49
N PRO A 7 18.00 -6.86 3.35
CA PRO A 7 18.79 -6.13 4.33
C PRO A 7 19.65 -5.05 3.68
N ALA A 8 19.73 -3.88 4.30
CA ALA A 8 20.54 -2.77 3.78
C ALA A 8 22.04 -3.10 3.76
N GLU A 9 22.51 -4.00 4.63
CA GLU A 9 23.90 -4.47 4.69
C GLU A 9 24.35 -5.24 3.43
N TRP A 10 23.39 -5.63 2.57
CA TRP A 10 23.72 -6.21 1.27
C TRP A 10 24.29 -5.16 0.31
N LEU A 11 23.95 -3.88 0.51
CA LEU A 11 24.53 -2.76 -0.21
C LEU A 11 25.96 -2.53 0.30
N GLY A 12 26.95 -2.97 -0.47
CA GLY A 12 28.37 -2.90 -0.11
C GLY A 12 28.96 -4.22 0.40
N SER A 13 28.19 -5.31 0.35
CA SER A 13 28.74 -6.65 0.55
C SER A 13 29.33 -7.15 -0.76
N ILE A 14 30.64 -7.46 -0.76
CA ILE A 14 31.39 -7.94 -1.93
C ILE A 14 30.71 -9.15 -2.61
N ARG A 15 30.02 -9.99 -1.82
CA ARG A 15 29.30 -11.17 -2.34
C ARG A 15 28.13 -10.81 -3.27
N PHE A 16 27.49 -9.67 -3.04
CA PHE A 16 26.38 -9.18 -3.87
C PHE A 16 26.86 -8.21 -4.94
N ASP A 17 27.87 -7.39 -4.64
CA ASP A 17 28.44 -6.42 -5.59
C ASP A 17 29.09 -7.10 -6.80
N ASN A 18 29.58 -8.34 -6.63
CA ASN A 18 30.19 -9.12 -7.72
C ASN A 18 29.18 -9.93 -8.55
N LEU A 19 27.89 -9.91 -8.21
CA LEU A 19 26.89 -10.64 -8.97
C LEU A 19 26.50 -9.89 -10.26
N SER A 20 26.27 -10.64 -11.32
CA SER A 20 25.56 -10.17 -12.50
C SER A 20 24.11 -9.77 -12.14
N ASP A 21 23.53 -8.84 -12.91
CA ASP A 21 22.12 -8.44 -12.77
C ASP A 21 21.18 -9.66 -12.88
N ARG A 22 21.55 -10.65 -13.71
CA ARG A 22 20.80 -11.90 -13.88
C ARG A 22 20.85 -12.75 -12.61
N ALA A 23 22.04 -13.01 -12.06
CA ALA A 23 22.20 -13.76 -10.82
C ALA A 23 21.49 -13.09 -9.65
N PHE A 24 21.59 -11.77 -9.53
CA PHE A 24 20.88 -11.02 -8.50
C PHE A 24 19.36 -11.15 -8.62
N ARG A 25 18.80 -11.06 -9.82
CA ARG A 25 17.35 -11.24 -10.06
C ARG A 25 16.88 -12.65 -9.74
N VAL A 26 17.63 -13.67 -10.15
CA VAL A 26 17.35 -15.08 -9.81
C VAL A 26 17.33 -15.26 -8.29
N PHE A 27 18.33 -14.72 -7.60
CA PHE A 27 18.43 -14.78 -6.14
C PHE A 27 17.26 -14.08 -5.44
N ALA A 28 16.90 -12.87 -5.88
CA ALA A 28 15.74 -12.15 -5.36
C ALA A 28 14.42 -12.93 -5.61
N GLY A 29 14.27 -13.50 -6.80
CA GLY A 29 13.15 -14.38 -7.16
C GLY A 29 13.07 -15.61 -6.26
N ALA A 30 14.21 -16.27 -6.01
CA ALA A 30 14.31 -17.44 -5.12
C ALA A 30 13.93 -17.07 -3.69
N LEU A 31 14.43 -15.94 -3.19
CA LEU A 31 14.11 -15.42 -1.86
C LEU A 31 12.60 -15.16 -1.70
N MET A 32 11.99 -14.49 -2.68
CA MET A 32 10.56 -14.21 -2.68
C MET A 32 9.72 -15.49 -2.76
N TRP A 33 10.13 -16.45 -3.60
CA TRP A 33 9.46 -17.74 -3.72
C TRP A 33 9.53 -18.54 -2.42
N CYS A 34 10.72 -18.66 -1.83
CA CYS A 34 10.92 -19.37 -0.56
C CYS A 34 10.10 -18.77 0.58
N ASN A 35 10.05 -17.43 0.67
CA ASN A 35 9.20 -16.73 1.63
C ASN A 35 7.71 -16.98 1.37
N GLY A 36 7.29 -17.02 0.11
CA GLY A 36 5.92 -17.30 -0.30
C GLY A 36 5.46 -18.72 0.07
N GLN A 37 6.34 -19.69 -0.10
CA GLN A 37 6.05 -21.10 0.16
C GLN A 37 6.37 -21.53 1.61
N GLY A 38 7.20 -20.77 2.33
CA GLY A 38 7.68 -21.13 3.66
C GLY A 38 8.61 -22.35 3.62
N THR A 39 9.55 -22.38 2.68
CA THR A 39 10.48 -23.51 2.47
C THR A 39 11.87 -23.30 3.07
N ASP A 40 12.05 -22.23 3.85
CA ASP A 40 13.30 -21.91 4.56
C ASP A 40 14.54 -21.95 3.65
N GLY A 41 14.39 -21.42 2.44
CA GLY A 41 15.47 -21.33 1.45
C GLY A 41 15.58 -22.51 0.49
N SER A 42 14.77 -23.56 0.62
CA SER A 42 14.78 -24.70 -0.29
C SER A 42 13.93 -24.45 -1.54
N VAL A 43 14.52 -24.47 -2.73
CA VAL A 43 13.87 -24.30 -4.03
C VAL A 43 13.93 -25.59 -4.84
N PRO A 44 12.80 -26.25 -5.15
CA PRO A 44 12.78 -27.44 -6.00
C PRO A 44 13.15 -27.12 -7.47
N VAL A 45 13.86 -28.03 -8.15
CA VAL A 45 14.27 -27.86 -9.58
C VAL A 45 13.12 -27.40 -10.47
N ARG A 46 11.92 -27.96 -10.32
CA ARG A 46 10.76 -27.61 -11.17
C ARG A 46 10.36 -26.13 -11.15
N PHE A 47 10.80 -25.37 -10.15
CA PHE A 47 10.48 -23.96 -9.98
C PHE A 47 11.61 -23.01 -10.42
N THR A 48 12.79 -23.50 -10.77
CA THR A 48 13.93 -22.65 -11.18
C THR A 48 13.59 -21.80 -12.40
N LYS A 49 12.81 -22.35 -13.34
CA LYS A 49 12.31 -21.66 -14.53
C LYS A 49 11.39 -20.46 -14.25
N HIS A 50 10.93 -20.30 -13.01
CA HIS A 50 10.05 -19.21 -12.59
C HIS A 50 10.80 -18.13 -11.81
N LEU A 51 12.10 -18.31 -11.56
CA LEU A 51 12.91 -17.35 -10.79
C LEU A 51 13.34 -16.16 -11.64
N HIS A 52 13.41 -16.31 -12.96
CA HIS A 52 13.74 -15.26 -13.90
C HIS A 52 12.69 -15.19 -15.03
N PRO A 53 12.36 -14.00 -15.57
CA PRO A 53 11.40 -13.87 -16.67
C PRO A 53 11.75 -14.67 -17.92
N ASP A 54 13.05 -14.83 -18.19
CA ASP A 54 13.56 -15.54 -19.37
C ASP A 54 13.66 -17.07 -19.17
N GLY A 55 13.30 -17.59 -17.99
CA GLY A 55 13.35 -19.02 -17.69
C GLY A 55 14.57 -19.45 -16.87
N ASP A 56 15.03 -20.68 -17.10
CA ASP A 56 16.23 -21.23 -16.46
C ASP A 56 17.49 -20.57 -17.01
N ASP A 57 18.37 -20.13 -16.11
CA ASP A 57 19.66 -19.49 -16.44
C ASP A 57 20.78 -20.20 -15.66
N PRO A 58 21.39 -21.26 -16.24
CA PRO A 58 22.43 -22.05 -15.57
C PRO A 58 23.66 -21.24 -15.19
N ASP A 59 24.03 -20.24 -16.01
CA ASP A 59 25.20 -19.40 -15.74
C ASP A 59 24.98 -18.57 -14.47
N ALA A 60 23.78 -18.00 -14.33
CA ALA A 60 23.36 -17.31 -13.10
C ALA A 60 23.34 -18.26 -11.89
N PHE A 61 23.00 -19.54 -12.10
CA PHE A 61 22.95 -20.53 -11.01
C PHE A 61 24.34 -20.90 -10.50
N ASP A 62 25.27 -21.12 -11.43
CA ASP A 62 26.67 -21.42 -11.11
C ASP A 62 27.36 -20.21 -10.47
N GLU A 63 27.00 -18.99 -10.89
CA GLU A 63 27.48 -17.75 -10.26
C GLU A 63 27.03 -17.62 -8.79
N LEU A 64 25.76 -17.91 -8.51
CA LEU A 64 25.23 -17.91 -7.14
C LEU A 64 25.85 -19.01 -6.26
N GLU A 65 26.20 -20.16 -6.85
CA GLU A 65 26.91 -21.24 -6.18
C GLU A 65 28.36 -20.84 -5.87
N ALA A 66 29.05 -20.21 -6.83
CA ALA A 66 30.39 -19.67 -6.66
C ALA A 66 30.45 -18.54 -5.61
N ALA A 67 29.40 -17.72 -5.52
CA ALA A 67 29.26 -16.69 -4.49
C ALA A 67 28.90 -17.25 -3.10
N GLY A 68 28.63 -18.56 -2.99
CA GLY A 68 28.24 -19.23 -1.74
C GLY A 68 26.86 -18.83 -1.22
N LEU A 69 26.04 -18.19 -2.05
CA LEU A 69 24.69 -17.73 -1.67
C LEU A 69 23.66 -18.85 -1.67
N TRP A 70 23.91 -19.89 -2.46
CA TRP A 70 23.14 -21.13 -2.40
C TRP A 70 24.01 -22.36 -2.70
N SER A 71 23.45 -23.54 -2.50
CA SER A 71 24.10 -24.82 -2.81
C SER A 71 23.14 -25.76 -3.55
N ARG A 72 23.70 -26.61 -4.40
CA ARG A 72 22.94 -27.65 -5.11
C ARG A 72 22.62 -28.80 -4.15
N VAL A 73 21.37 -29.24 -4.17
CA VAL A 73 20.82 -30.36 -3.38
C VAL A 73 20.14 -31.34 -4.34
N GLU A 74 19.96 -32.60 -3.95
CA GLU A 74 19.37 -33.65 -4.81
C GLU A 74 18.09 -33.21 -5.54
N ASP A 75 17.20 -32.49 -4.84
CA ASP A 75 15.90 -32.05 -5.38
C ASP A 75 15.87 -30.58 -5.86
N GLY A 76 17.00 -29.88 -5.91
CA GLY A 76 17.07 -28.49 -6.35
C GLY A 76 18.20 -27.67 -5.74
N TYR A 77 17.86 -26.50 -5.23
CA TYR A 77 18.82 -25.54 -4.69
C TYR A 77 18.39 -25.11 -3.30
N ARG A 78 19.36 -24.82 -2.42
CA ARG A 78 19.11 -24.31 -1.08
C ARG A 78 19.92 -23.04 -0.84
N LEU A 79 19.23 -21.96 -0.49
CA LEU A 79 19.88 -20.72 -0.06
C LEU A 79 20.67 -20.93 1.24
N THR A 80 21.90 -20.45 1.28
CA THR A 80 22.83 -20.66 2.39
C THR A 80 22.59 -19.60 3.48
N GLY A 81 22.51 -20.03 4.74
CA GLY A 81 22.39 -19.12 5.88
C GLY A 81 21.09 -18.33 5.93
N TRP A 82 19.95 -19.00 5.74
CA TRP A 82 18.61 -18.39 5.70
C TRP A 82 18.33 -17.39 6.85
N SER A 83 18.51 -17.83 8.09
CA SER A 83 18.30 -16.97 9.26
C SER A 83 19.53 -16.11 9.58
N ASP A 84 20.72 -16.68 9.46
CA ASP A 84 21.96 -16.06 9.98
C ASP A 84 22.59 -15.03 9.02
N LEU A 85 22.60 -15.33 7.71
CA LEU A 85 23.28 -14.52 6.70
C LEU A 85 22.32 -13.71 5.83
N LEU A 86 21.09 -14.21 5.67
CA LEU A 86 20.05 -13.55 4.88
C LEU A 86 19.02 -12.83 5.75
N HIS A 87 19.07 -13.01 7.07
CA HIS A 87 18.18 -12.38 8.05
C HIS A 87 16.69 -12.56 7.73
N GLN A 88 16.33 -13.72 7.17
CA GLN A 88 14.94 -14.05 6.87
C GLN A 88 14.31 -14.78 8.06
N SER A 89 13.02 -14.53 8.30
CA SER A 89 12.26 -15.32 9.28
C SER A 89 12.00 -16.73 8.74
N THR A 90 12.11 -17.71 9.62
CA THR A 90 11.75 -19.10 9.32
C THR A 90 10.23 -19.25 9.17
N ALA A 91 9.80 -20.30 8.46
CA ALA A 91 8.40 -20.65 8.31
C ALA A 91 7.72 -20.88 9.66
N GLU A 92 8.44 -21.47 10.61
CA GLU A 92 7.96 -21.68 11.97
C GLU A 92 7.72 -20.35 12.71
N GLU A 93 8.66 -19.40 12.65
CA GLU A 93 8.52 -18.09 13.27
C GLU A 93 7.34 -17.30 12.68
N ILE A 94 7.21 -17.32 11.36
CA ILE A 94 6.07 -16.70 10.67
C ILE A 94 4.76 -17.33 11.13
N GLN A 95 4.71 -18.66 11.27
CA GLN A 95 3.52 -19.36 11.74
C GLN A 95 3.19 -18.99 13.19
N ARG A 96 4.19 -18.97 14.09
CA ARG A 96 4.01 -18.52 15.48
C ARG A 96 3.47 -17.09 15.55
N TYR A 97 3.99 -16.19 14.71
CA TYR A 97 3.50 -14.81 14.63
C TYR A 97 2.05 -14.73 14.14
N ARG A 98 1.69 -15.51 13.11
CA ARG A 98 0.31 -15.59 12.61
C ARG A 98 -0.63 -16.12 13.67
N ASP A 99 -0.25 -17.15 14.41
CA ASP A 99 -1.04 -17.76 15.47
C ASP A 99 -1.27 -16.76 16.62
N ALA A 100 -0.22 -16.07 17.05
CA ALA A 100 -0.30 -15.03 18.06
C ALA A 100 -1.22 -13.87 17.61
N SER A 101 -1.13 -13.46 16.35
CA SER A 101 -2.02 -12.45 15.77
C SER A 101 -3.48 -12.91 15.77
N ARG A 102 -3.77 -14.15 15.35
CA ARG A 102 -5.12 -14.74 15.39
C ARG A 102 -5.67 -14.80 16.81
N ARG A 103 -4.87 -15.21 17.80
CA ARG A 103 -5.27 -15.25 19.22
C ARG A 103 -5.61 -13.86 19.74
N ARG A 104 -4.79 -12.84 19.45
CA ARG A 104 -5.05 -11.45 19.85
C ARG A 104 -6.34 -10.90 19.23
N GLN A 105 -6.54 -11.13 17.93
CA GLN A 105 -7.76 -10.69 17.25
C GLN A 105 -9.01 -11.38 17.80
N LYS A 106 -8.93 -12.70 18.08
CA LYS A 106 -10.03 -13.44 18.72
C LYS A 106 -10.37 -12.88 20.09
N ALA A 107 -9.36 -12.72 20.97
CA ALA A 107 -9.56 -12.17 22.30
C ALA A 107 -10.14 -10.75 22.28
N TYR A 108 -9.73 -9.92 21.32
CA TYR A 108 -10.31 -8.59 21.12
C TYR A 108 -11.80 -8.66 20.75
N ARG A 109 -12.18 -9.51 19.80
CA ARG A 109 -13.58 -9.70 19.39
C ARG A 109 -14.45 -10.25 20.52
N ASP A 110 -13.93 -11.19 21.30
CA ASP A 110 -14.65 -11.79 22.43
C ASP A 110 -14.92 -10.74 23.53
N ARG A 111 -13.95 -9.86 23.82
CA ARG A 111 -14.15 -8.72 24.73
C ARG A 111 -15.22 -7.74 24.24
N GLN A 112 -15.22 -7.41 22.96
CA GLN A 112 -16.25 -6.51 22.39
C GLN A 112 -17.66 -7.13 22.45
N LYS A 113 -17.78 -8.43 22.19
CA LYS A 113 -19.07 -9.13 22.33
C LYS A 113 -19.58 -9.15 23.77
N GLY A 114 -18.69 -9.40 24.74
CA GLY A 114 -19.06 -9.37 26.16
C GLY A 114 -19.50 -7.98 26.64
N ALA A 115 -18.83 -6.91 26.17
CA ALA A 115 -19.19 -5.54 26.49
C ALA A 115 -20.59 -5.18 25.97
N ASN A 116 -20.90 -5.53 24.72
CA ASN A 116 -22.21 -5.24 24.12
C ASN A 116 -23.35 -6.08 24.71
N ALA A 117 -23.08 -7.35 25.05
CA ALA A 117 -24.10 -8.20 25.70
C ALA A 117 -24.45 -7.73 27.11
N SER A 118 -23.53 -7.04 27.79
CA SER A 118 -23.75 -6.50 29.14
C SER A 118 -24.53 -5.17 29.13
N SER A 119 -24.53 -4.43 28.01
CA SER A 119 -25.29 -3.18 27.87
C SER A 119 -26.77 -3.38 27.51
N ASP A 120 -27.15 -4.54 26.94
CA ASP A 120 -28.56 -4.83 26.58
C ASP A 120 -29.41 -5.30 27.79
N GLY A 121 -28.81 -5.49 28.97
CA GLY A 121 -29.53 -5.93 30.18
C GLY A 121 -30.06 -4.81 31.09
N ALA A 122 -29.74 -3.54 30.85
CA ALA A 122 -29.99 -2.44 31.79
C ALA A 122 -31.08 -1.42 31.36
N THR A 123 -31.74 -1.63 30.23
CA THR A 123 -32.89 -0.81 29.81
C THR A 123 -34.09 -1.69 29.51
N ALA A 124 -34.82 -2.02 30.58
CA ALA A 124 -36.28 -2.19 30.50
C ALA A 124 -36.89 -0.84 30.10
N SER A 125 -36.70 -0.45 28.84
CA SER A 125 -37.30 0.75 28.26
C SER A 125 -38.71 0.42 27.82
N ASP A 126 -39.64 0.94 28.60
CA ASP A 126 -40.95 1.45 28.19
C ASP A 126 -41.28 1.30 26.68
N PRO A 127 -42.28 0.45 26.32
CA PRO A 127 -42.72 0.28 24.94
C PRO A 127 -43.34 1.54 24.29
N ARG A 128 -43.34 2.71 24.95
CA ARG A 128 -43.82 3.98 24.40
C ARG A 128 -42.74 4.88 23.77
N ALA A 129 -41.45 4.54 23.86
CA ALA A 129 -40.37 5.36 23.31
C ALA A 129 -39.97 5.02 21.84
N MET A 130 -40.64 4.06 21.19
CA MET A 130 -40.55 3.88 19.73
C MET A 130 -41.72 4.58 19.03
N ARG A 131 -41.76 5.91 19.15
CA ARG A 131 -42.53 6.76 18.23
C ARG A 131 -41.57 7.63 17.45
N ASP A 132 -41.46 7.28 16.17
CA ASP A 132 -41.37 8.22 15.07
C ASP A 132 -40.08 9.07 14.98
N VAL A 133 -39.00 8.45 14.47
CA VAL A 133 -37.89 9.17 13.82
C VAL A 133 -37.79 8.76 12.36
N THR A 134 -38.95 8.65 11.71
CA THR A 134 -39.08 8.61 10.24
C THR A 134 -39.97 9.76 9.81
N ARG A 135 -39.58 11.00 10.11
CA ARG A 135 -40.23 12.17 9.51
C ARG A 135 -39.26 13.33 9.32
N ASN A 136 -39.09 13.68 8.05
CA ASN A 136 -38.49 14.90 7.50
C ASN A 136 -36.96 14.97 7.36
N VAL A 137 -36.42 14.26 6.36
CA VAL A 137 -35.57 14.92 5.34
C VAL A 137 -35.95 14.36 3.96
N THR A 138 -36.96 14.96 3.35
CA THR A 138 -37.19 14.91 1.91
C THR A 138 -36.68 16.22 1.30
N ARG A 139 -35.65 16.17 0.47
CA ARG A 139 -35.66 16.86 -0.82
C ARG A 139 -34.48 16.45 -1.70
N ASP A 140 -34.86 15.95 -2.88
CA ASP A 140 -34.13 15.95 -4.14
C ASP A 140 -32.84 15.11 -4.23
N VAL A 141 -33.01 13.81 -4.50
CA VAL A 141 -32.28 13.17 -5.61
C VAL A 141 -33.24 12.22 -6.32
N THR A 142 -33.68 12.65 -7.50
CA THR A 142 -34.45 11.89 -8.48
C THR A 142 -33.65 10.75 -9.10
N ALA A 143 -34.31 9.59 -9.18
CA ALA A 143 -34.33 8.66 -10.31
C ALA A 143 -33.00 8.26 -10.96
N ASN A 144 -32.43 7.14 -10.50
CA ASN A 144 -31.89 6.10 -11.37
C ASN A 144 -31.63 4.81 -10.56
N VAL A 145 -32.68 4.01 -10.36
CA VAL A 145 -32.54 2.61 -9.96
C VAL A 145 -33.16 1.76 -11.07
N GLY A 146 -32.29 1.32 -11.97
CA GLY A 146 -32.63 0.25 -12.93
C GLY A 146 -32.87 -1.06 -12.18
N PRO A 147 -33.84 -1.88 -12.59
CA PRO A 147 -34.08 -3.16 -11.96
C PRO A 147 -33.14 -4.20 -12.58
N GLY A 148 -32.27 -4.80 -11.76
CA GLY A 148 -31.75 -6.13 -12.09
C GLY A 148 -30.32 -6.43 -11.66
N SER A 149 -30.22 -7.62 -11.06
CA SER A 149 -29.19 -8.62 -11.33
C SER A 149 -27.98 -8.72 -10.38
N LEU A 150 -27.97 -9.88 -9.70
CA LEU A 150 -26.80 -10.66 -9.28
C LEU A 150 -25.78 -10.03 -8.33
N ARG A 151 -26.08 -10.21 -7.04
CA ARG A 151 -25.20 -10.74 -5.97
C ARG A 151 -23.72 -10.94 -6.37
N GLN A 152 -22.96 -9.86 -6.41
CA GLN A 152 -21.50 -9.87 -6.25
C GLN A 152 -21.18 -9.39 -4.83
N THR A 153 -20.48 -10.23 -4.08
CA THR A 153 -19.87 -9.87 -2.80
C THR A 153 -18.64 -9.02 -3.08
N GLU A 154 -18.81 -7.70 -3.03
CA GLU A 154 -17.69 -6.76 -3.00
C GLU A 154 -16.97 -6.85 -1.65
N GLU A 155 -15.71 -7.26 -1.72
CA GLU A 155 -14.75 -7.17 -0.64
C GLU A 155 -14.55 -5.70 -0.26
N LYS A 156 -15.02 -5.35 0.93
CA LYS A 156 -14.75 -4.07 1.57
C LYS A 156 -13.26 -3.98 1.92
N SER A 157 -12.47 -3.50 0.96
CA SER A 157 -11.09 -3.06 1.16
C SER A 157 -11.02 -2.04 2.29
N ALA A 158 -10.20 -2.33 3.29
CA ALA A 158 -9.99 -1.51 4.49
C ALA A 158 -9.13 -0.25 4.23
N TYR A 159 -8.88 0.12 2.97
CA TYR A 159 -8.01 1.25 2.62
C TYR A 159 -8.72 2.53 2.17
N SER A 160 -10.05 2.57 2.06
CA SER A 160 -10.78 3.75 1.54
C SER A 160 -11.54 4.57 2.60
N ARG A 161 -10.97 4.74 3.80
CA ARG A 161 -11.45 5.74 4.78
C ARG A 161 -10.41 6.82 5.07
N ARG A 162 -10.00 7.50 4.01
CA ARG A 162 -9.55 8.89 4.04
C ARG A 162 -10.02 9.52 2.76
N ASP A 163 -11.26 9.98 2.75
CA ASP A 163 -11.73 11.09 1.92
C ASP A 163 -13.21 11.35 2.22
N VAL A 164 -13.44 12.02 3.36
CA VAL A 164 -14.62 12.89 3.53
C VAL A 164 -14.09 14.30 3.85
N THR A 165 -13.19 14.76 2.98
CA THR A 165 -12.93 16.18 2.72
C THR A 165 -13.13 16.46 1.23
N GLY A 166 -14.05 15.73 0.60
CA GLY A 166 -14.45 15.85 -0.80
C GLY A 166 -15.16 17.15 -1.18
N ASP A 167 -15.22 18.14 -0.29
CA ASP A 167 -15.80 19.47 -0.55
C ASP A 167 -14.76 20.61 -0.62
N VAL A 168 -13.45 20.31 -0.59
CA VAL A 168 -12.43 21.38 -0.56
C VAL A 168 -11.76 21.63 -1.92
N THR A 169 -11.84 20.72 -2.89
CA THR A 169 -11.13 20.87 -4.18
C THR A 169 -11.84 21.77 -5.19
N HIS A 170 -13.12 22.10 -5.00
CA HIS A 170 -13.86 22.94 -5.95
C HIS A 170 -13.65 24.45 -5.79
N ASN A 171 -12.86 24.91 -4.82
CA ASN A 171 -12.70 26.34 -4.54
C ASN A 171 -11.25 26.84 -4.57
N ALA A 172 -10.39 26.28 -5.43
CA ALA A 172 -9.03 26.80 -5.66
C ALA A 172 -8.99 28.24 -6.22
N SER A 173 -10.13 28.88 -6.42
CA SER A 173 -10.26 30.27 -6.86
C SER A 173 -10.34 31.27 -5.70
N SER A 174 -10.64 30.83 -4.47
CA SER A 174 -10.73 31.70 -3.29
C SER A 174 -9.67 31.34 -2.24
N PRO A 175 -9.00 32.33 -1.61
CA PRO A 175 -8.07 32.07 -0.53
C PRO A 175 -8.77 31.69 0.79
N PHE A 176 -10.10 31.64 0.81
CA PHE A 176 -10.89 31.40 2.01
C PHE A 176 -11.80 30.17 1.90
N CYS A 177 -12.07 29.52 3.02
CA CYS A 177 -12.99 28.38 3.07
C CYS A 177 -14.46 28.84 3.06
N PRO A 178 -15.43 27.95 2.78
CA PRO A 178 -16.86 28.29 2.74
C PRO A 178 -17.42 28.90 4.03
N LYS A 179 -16.76 28.66 5.18
CA LYS A 179 -17.15 29.25 6.47
C LYS A 179 -16.73 30.71 6.64
N HIS A 180 -15.77 31.19 5.85
CA HIS A 180 -15.24 32.55 5.94
C HIS A 180 -15.14 33.21 4.55
N PRO A 181 -16.26 33.45 3.84
CA PRO A 181 -16.22 33.97 2.47
C PRO A 181 -15.53 35.33 2.34
N ALA A 182 -15.55 36.15 3.40
CA ALA A 182 -14.87 37.46 3.47
C ALA A 182 -13.49 37.41 4.15
N GLY A 183 -13.00 36.22 4.50
CA GLY A 183 -11.79 36.01 5.29
C GLY A 183 -12.01 36.01 6.80
N THR A 184 -10.95 35.66 7.52
CA THR A 184 -10.90 35.67 8.99
C THR A 184 -9.50 36.08 9.44
N THR A 185 -9.42 36.86 10.52
CA THR A 185 -8.16 37.22 11.19
C THR A 185 -7.64 36.10 12.10
N GLU A 186 -8.51 35.17 12.50
CA GLU A 186 -8.13 34.03 13.34
C GLU A 186 -7.63 32.84 12.50
N PRO A 187 -6.66 32.07 13.01
CA PRO A 187 -6.04 30.98 12.27
C PRO A 187 -7.02 29.80 12.06
N CYS A 188 -7.77 29.85 10.95
CA CYS A 188 -8.58 28.72 10.50
C CYS A 188 -7.74 27.76 9.63
N GLY A 189 -7.55 26.52 10.08
CA GLY A 189 -6.80 25.51 9.33
C GLY A 189 -7.35 25.23 7.92
N ALA A 190 -8.65 25.43 7.68
CA ALA A 190 -9.24 25.30 6.34
C ALA A 190 -8.88 26.48 5.42
N CYS A 191 -8.79 27.71 5.94
CA CYS A 191 -8.34 28.87 5.16
C CYS A 191 -6.84 28.78 4.85
N ALA A 192 -6.03 28.26 5.77
CA ALA A 192 -4.61 27.99 5.51
C ALA A 192 -4.44 27.04 4.31
N ARG A 193 -5.19 25.93 4.27
CA ARG A 193 -5.18 25.00 3.14
C ARG A 193 -5.66 25.63 1.83
N ALA A 194 -6.70 26.46 1.88
CA ALA A 194 -7.19 27.18 0.70
C ALA A 194 -6.15 28.15 0.12
N ARG A 195 -5.42 28.88 0.99
CA ARG A 195 -4.29 29.74 0.58
C ARG A 195 -3.16 28.93 -0.07
N THR A 196 -2.73 27.84 0.56
CA THR A 196 -1.68 26.97 -0.02
C THR A 196 -2.11 26.38 -1.36
N ALA A 197 -3.37 25.96 -1.51
CA ALA A 197 -3.90 25.44 -2.77
C ALA A 197 -3.97 26.51 -3.87
N ARG A 198 -4.32 27.75 -3.53
CA ARG A 198 -4.32 28.88 -4.45
C ARG A 198 -2.89 29.26 -4.87
N GLU A 199 -1.97 29.35 -3.92
CA GLU A 199 -0.56 29.63 -4.17
C GLU A 199 0.06 28.57 -5.09
N ALA A 200 -0.21 27.28 -4.86
CA ALA A 200 0.22 26.19 -5.74
C ALA A 200 -0.39 26.27 -7.17
N LYS A 201 -1.58 26.86 -7.31
CA LYS A 201 -2.24 27.07 -8.61
C LYS A 201 -1.66 28.30 -9.32
N GLU A 202 -1.37 29.38 -8.60
CA GLU A 202 -0.75 30.61 -9.13
C GLU A 202 0.73 30.39 -9.47
N SER A 203 1.46 29.58 -8.69
CA SER A 203 2.84 29.19 -8.97
C SER A 203 2.97 28.16 -10.10
N ARG A 204 1.85 27.67 -10.64
CA ARG A 204 1.81 26.78 -11.80
C ARG A 204 2.21 27.58 -13.03
N LEU A 205 3.52 27.69 -13.24
CA LEU A 205 4.14 28.19 -14.45
C LEU A 205 3.47 27.51 -15.64
N THR A 206 2.73 28.30 -16.42
CA THR A 206 2.15 27.87 -17.69
C THR A 206 3.30 27.72 -18.67
N ILE A 207 4.00 26.59 -18.61
CA ILE A 207 4.89 26.18 -19.69
C ILE A 207 3.99 25.99 -20.90
N ARG A 208 4.06 26.92 -21.87
CA ARG A 208 3.25 26.89 -23.09
C ARG A 208 3.37 25.52 -23.75
N GLY A 209 2.27 24.76 -23.74
CA GLY A 209 2.09 23.57 -24.57
C GLY A 209 2.08 22.22 -23.86
N TRP A 210 2.25 22.13 -22.54
CA TRP A 210 2.26 20.84 -21.83
C TRP A 210 1.36 20.87 -20.60
N ASP A 211 0.23 20.17 -20.68
CA ASP A 211 -0.72 20.03 -19.58
C ASP A 211 -0.52 18.69 -18.87
N CYS A 212 0.25 18.67 -17.78
CA CYS A 212 0.52 17.45 -17.02
C CYS A 212 -0.73 16.86 -16.32
N THR A 213 -1.90 17.50 -16.42
CA THR A 213 -3.16 16.89 -15.92
C THR A 213 -3.70 15.79 -16.83
N VAL A 214 -3.33 15.77 -18.12
CA VAL A 214 -3.82 14.75 -19.06
C VAL A 214 -3.17 13.38 -18.79
N ASP A 215 -1.93 13.36 -18.29
CA ASP A 215 -1.15 12.14 -18.09
C ASP A 215 -1.13 11.62 -16.64
N GLY A 216 -1.93 12.20 -15.74
CA GLY A 216 -2.12 11.66 -14.37
C GLY A 216 -0.90 11.74 -13.46
N HIS A 217 0.05 12.65 -13.72
CA HIS A 217 1.24 12.79 -12.88
C HIS A 217 0.93 13.49 -11.56
N LYS A 218 1.45 12.94 -10.46
CA LYS A 218 1.32 13.50 -9.10
C LYS A 218 2.41 14.56 -8.89
N TYR A 219 2.01 15.79 -8.57
CA TYR A 219 2.95 16.87 -8.25
C TYR A 219 3.59 16.67 -6.87
N VAL A 220 4.86 17.06 -6.77
CA VAL A 220 5.55 17.23 -5.49
C VAL A 220 5.12 18.57 -4.87
N VAL A 221 5.26 18.71 -3.56
CA VAL A 221 4.72 19.83 -2.75
C VAL A 221 5.29 21.20 -3.17
N ASP A 222 6.43 21.19 -3.85
CA ASP A 222 7.14 22.35 -4.41
C ASP A 222 6.62 22.77 -5.81
N GLY A 223 5.62 22.09 -6.36
CA GLY A 223 5.07 22.37 -7.70
C GLY A 223 5.87 21.74 -8.84
N SER A 224 6.91 20.96 -8.55
CA SER A 224 7.65 20.21 -9.57
C SER A 224 6.94 18.87 -9.87
N CYS A 225 7.01 18.43 -11.13
CA CYS A 225 6.61 17.08 -11.51
C CYS A 225 7.89 16.22 -11.53
N ALA A 226 7.98 15.25 -10.62
CA ALA A 226 9.16 14.39 -10.50
C ALA A 226 9.54 13.65 -11.81
N MET A 227 8.56 13.37 -12.67
CA MET A 227 8.79 12.77 -14.00
C MET A 227 9.34 13.77 -15.03
N CYS A 228 9.12 15.06 -14.86
CA CYS A 228 9.68 16.09 -15.74
C CYS A 228 11.13 16.44 -15.38
N GLU A 229 11.53 16.35 -14.10
CA GLU A 229 12.91 16.58 -13.68
C GLU A 229 13.88 15.48 -14.15
N LEU A 230 13.40 14.25 -14.31
CA LEU A 230 14.22 13.09 -14.65
C LEU A 230 14.50 12.90 -16.15
N ARG A 231 14.13 13.86 -17.03
CA ARG A 231 14.46 13.79 -18.47
C ARG A 231 15.71 14.63 -18.80
N PRO A 232 16.91 14.03 -18.86
CA PRO A 232 18.10 14.72 -19.34
C PRO A 232 17.95 14.98 -20.85
N GLY A 233 17.99 16.26 -21.26
CA GLY A 233 18.06 16.60 -22.69
C GLY A 233 17.35 17.88 -23.17
N ARG A 234 16.85 18.75 -22.30
CA ARG A 234 16.38 20.08 -22.73
C ARG A 234 16.96 21.18 -21.87
N SER A 235 18.03 21.80 -22.38
CA SER A 235 18.41 23.15 -21.96
C SER A 235 17.28 24.11 -22.32
N VAL A 236 16.80 24.83 -21.32
CA VAL A 236 15.91 25.98 -21.50
C VAL A 236 16.70 27.05 -22.24
N ALA A 237 16.23 27.41 -23.44
CA ALA A 237 16.61 28.65 -24.11
C ALA A 237 15.61 29.75 -23.70
#